data_AF-K1UDW3-F1
#
_entry.id   AF-K1UDW3-F1
#
_cell.length_a   1.000
_cell.length_b   1.000
_cell.length_c   1.000
_cell.angle_alpha   90.00
_cell.angle_beta   90.00
_cell.angle_gamma   90.00
#
_symmetry.space_group_name_H-M   'P 1'
#
loop_
_entity.id
_entity.type
_entity.pdbx_description
1 polymer ?
#
loop_
_entity_poly.entity_id
_entity_poly.type
_entity_poly.pdbx_seq_one_letter_code
_entity_poly.pdbx_strand_id
1 'polypeptide(L)'
;MRGEERQRAGRNRTLSVTGEEVEQLRGMVSTLSDIERGENVLNKIIHADLLAIIDRIPNGFADLVIIDPPYNLTKDFHGMKFEAMDNGAYIGYLETWFYKVC
;
A
#
# COMPACT_ATOMS: atom_id res chain seq x y z
N MET A 1 -3.44 -18.05 11.82
CA MET A 1 -2.75 -19.36 11.96
C MET A 1 -1.26 -19.12 11.79
N ARG A 2 -0.42 -19.51 12.76
CA ARG A 2 1.04 -19.55 12.56
C ARG A 2 1.32 -20.71 11.61
N GLY A 3 1.71 -20.41 10.38
CA GLY A 3 2.26 -21.44 9.48
C GLY A 3 3.54 -22.01 10.09
N GLU A 4 3.67 -23.32 10.12
CA GLU A 4 4.87 -24.04 10.55
C GLU A 4 6.14 -23.43 9.92
N GLU A 5 7.26 -23.43 10.67
CA GLU A 5 8.56 -23.00 10.15
C GLU A 5 9.00 -23.94 9.01
N ARG A 6 8.63 -23.58 7.79
CA ARG A 6 9.12 -24.23 6.58
C ARG A 6 10.56 -23.80 6.34
N GLN A 7 11.40 -24.75 5.95
CA GLN A 7 12.78 -24.46 5.57
C GLN A 7 12.78 -23.41 4.45
N ARG A 8 13.36 -22.24 4.72
CA ARG A 8 13.40 -21.15 3.77
C ARG A 8 14.35 -21.51 2.62
N ALA A 9 13.92 -21.23 1.39
CA ALA A 9 14.78 -21.39 0.22
C ALA A 9 16.03 -20.51 0.36
N GLY A 10 17.18 -20.93 -0.18
CA GLY A 10 18.47 -20.25 0.02
C GLY A 10 18.54 -18.79 -0.49
N ARG A 11 17.63 -18.39 -1.38
CA ARG A 11 17.48 -17.00 -1.86
C ARG A 11 16.36 -16.22 -1.16
N ASN A 12 15.64 -16.83 -0.23
CA ASN A 12 14.57 -16.16 0.50
C ASN A 12 15.17 -15.12 1.46
N ARG A 13 14.82 -13.85 1.24
CA ARG A 13 15.21 -12.70 2.06
C ARG A 13 14.02 -12.09 2.81
N THR A 14 12.93 -12.85 2.98
CA THR A 14 11.73 -12.39 3.68
C THR A 14 12.07 -12.04 5.13
N LEU A 15 11.88 -10.78 5.48
CA LEU A 15 12.01 -10.30 6.85
C LEU A 15 10.82 -10.79 7.68
N SER A 16 11.00 -10.88 8.98
CA SER A 16 9.92 -11.23 9.91
C SER A 16 9.96 -10.24 11.05
N VAL A 17 8.78 -9.80 11.47
CA VAL A 17 8.63 -8.81 12.54
C VAL A 17 8.14 -9.56 13.77
N THR A 18 8.87 -9.44 14.87
CA THR A 18 8.48 -9.98 16.18
C THR A 18 7.35 -9.16 16.80
N GLY A 19 6.65 -9.71 17.79
CA GLY A 19 5.57 -8.98 18.46
C GLY A 19 6.04 -7.68 19.12
N GLU A 20 7.26 -7.65 19.65
CA GLU A 20 7.86 -6.44 20.23
C GLU A 20 8.17 -5.38 19.16
N GLU A 21 8.76 -5.80 18.04
CA GLU A 21 9.02 -4.90 16.91
C GLU A 21 7.73 -4.37 16.30
N VAL A 22 6.64 -5.15 16.27
CA VAL A 22 5.33 -4.66 15.79
C VAL A 22 4.89 -3.44 16.59
N GLU A 23 4.97 -3.50 17.92
CA GLU A 23 4.55 -2.38 18.76
C GLU A 23 5.45 -1.16 18.62
N GLN A 24 6.76 -1.36 18.46
CA GLN A 24 7.71 -0.28 18.20
C GLN A 24 7.50 0.37 16.81
N LEU A 25 7.32 -0.44 15.77
CA LEU A 25 7.18 0.01 14.39
C LEU A 25 5.81 0.63 14.11
N ARG A 26 4.76 0.23 14.83
CA ARG A 26 3.40 0.78 14.67
C ARG A 26 3.38 2.30 14.82
N GLY A 27 4.19 2.86 15.72
CA GLY A 27 4.30 4.31 15.90
C GLY A 27 4.91 5.07 14.72
N MET A 28 5.53 4.37 13.76
CA MET A 28 6.09 4.98 12.54
C MET A 28 5.11 5.05 11.37
N VAL A 29 3.93 4.42 11.50
CA VAL A 29 2.93 4.32 10.44
C VAL A 29 1.72 5.18 10.79
N SER A 30 1.48 6.21 9.98
CA SER A 30 0.26 7.01 10.06
C SER A 30 -0.88 6.28 9.35
N THR A 31 -2.10 6.46 9.84
CA THR A 31 -3.31 5.92 9.23
C THR A 31 -4.12 7.01 8.53
N LEU A 32 -5.11 6.62 7.73
CA LEU A 32 -6.07 7.57 7.14
C LEU A 32 -6.66 8.52 8.19
N SER A 33 -7.07 7.97 9.33
CA SER A 33 -7.67 8.72 10.45
C SER A 33 -6.72 9.76 11.05
N ASP A 34 -5.41 9.51 11.03
CA ASP A 34 -4.44 10.44 11.58
C ASP A 34 -4.25 11.65 10.65
N ILE A 35 -4.23 11.40 9.34
CA ILE A 35 -4.24 12.47 8.32
C ILE A 35 -5.55 13.28 8.38
N GLU A 36 -6.69 12.64 8.62
CA GLU A 36 -7.98 13.33 8.82
C GLU A 36 -8.00 14.27 10.01
N ARG A 37 -7.22 13.96 11.05
CA ARG A 37 -7.05 14.82 12.24
C ARG A 37 -6.01 15.93 12.02
N GLY A 38 -5.43 16.03 10.83
CA GLY A 38 -4.50 17.09 10.46
C GLY A 38 -3.02 16.73 10.66
N GLU A 39 -2.67 15.45 10.83
CA GLU A 39 -1.26 15.06 10.75
C GLU A 39 -0.70 15.37 9.36
N ASN A 40 0.54 15.86 9.29
CA ASN A 40 1.20 16.15 8.02
C ASN A 40 1.59 14.86 7.27
N VAL A 41 1.76 14.96 5.96
CA VAL A 41 2.09 13.82 5.08
C VAL A 41 3.58 13.69 4.76
N LEU A 42 4.42 14.63 5.22
CA LEU A 42 5.84 14.68 4.87
C LEU A 42 6.66 13.72 5.74
N ASN A 43 7.59 12.98 5.12
CA ASN A 43 8.44 11.99 5.79
C ASN A 43 7.64 10.94 6.58
N LYS A 44 6.53 10.47 6.01
CA LYS A 44 5.63 9.49 6.64
C LYS A 44 5.53 8.20 5.84
N ILE A 45 5.31 7.11 6.58
CA ILE A 45 4.73 5.88 6.04
C ILE A 45 3.25 5.97 6.33
N ILE A 46 2.42 5.96 5.29
CA ILE A 46 0.96 6.06 5.45
C ILE A 46 0.32 4.76 4.99
N HIS A 47 -0.48 4.15 5.86
CA HIS A 47 -1.26 2.96 5.54
C HIS A 47 -2.74 3.35 5.42
N ALA A 48 -3.22 3.44 4.18
CA ALA A 48 -4.57 3.85 3.84
C ALA A 48 -5.01 3.27 2.47
N ASP A 49 -6.32 3.32 2.20
CA ASP A 49 -6.84 3.17 0.84
C ASP A 49 -6.40 4.38 0.00
N LEU A 50 -5.74 4.10 -1.13
CA LEU A 50 -5.25 5.12 -2.06
C LEU A 50 -6.38 6.06 -2.52
N LEU A 51 -7.56 5.51 -2.87
CA LEU A 51 -8.67 6.31 -3.36
C LEU A 51 -9.24 7.24 -2.27
N ALA A 52 -9.12 6.86 -1.00
CA ALA A 52 -9.59 7.66 0.13
C ALA A 52 -8.61 8.76 0.53
N ILE A 53 -7.31 8.59 0.24
CA ILE A 53 -6.27 9.51 0.71
C ILE A 53 -5.70 10.42 -0.38
N ILE A 54 -5.77 10.03 -1.65
CA ILE A 54 -5.03 10.72 -2.72
C ILE A 54 -5.39 12.21 -2.83
N ASP A 55 -6.66 12.56 -2.63
CA ASP A 55 -7.14 13.96 -2.65
C ASP A 55 -6.65 14.81 -1.46
N ARG A 56 -5.98 14.19 -0.48
CA ARG A 56 -5.39 14.85 0.69
C ARG A 56 -3.89 15.04 0.57
N ILE A 57 -3.27 14.42 -0.42
CA ILE A 57 -1.84 14.61 -0.70
C ILE A 57 -1.70 15.94 -1.46
N PRO A 58 -0.89 16.90 -0.98
CA PRO A 58 -0.73 18.18 -1.66
C PRO A 58 -0.14 18.03 -3.06
N ASN A 59 -0.66 18.79 -4.02
CA ASN A 59 -0.03 18.88 -5.34
C ASN A 59 1.40 19.41 -5.21
N GLY A 60 2.33 18.82 -5.99
CA GLY A 60 3.75 19.17 -5.92
C GLY A 60 4.46 18.76 -4.62
N PHE A 61 3.92 17.83 -3.84
CA PHE A 61 4.58 17.34 -2.61
C PHE A 61 5.91 16.61 -2.86
N ALA A 62 6.16 16.15 -4.10
CA ALA A 62 7.37 15.45 -4.50
C ALA A 62 7.77 15.80 -5.94
N ASP A 63 9.07 15.87 -6.20
CA ASP A 63 9.63 16.06 -7.55
C ASP A 63 9.54 14.80 -8.43
N LEU A 64 9.44 13.62 -7.79
CA LEU A 64 9.35 12.31 -8.44
C LEU A 64 8.41 11.41 -7.64
N VAL A 65 7.44 10.80 -8.33
CA VAL A 65 6.56 9.79 -7.75
C VAL A 65 6.77 8.46 -8.47
N ILE A 66 6.95 7.39 -7.69
CA ILE A 66 7.02 6.01 -8.16
C ILE A 66 5.74 5.31 -7.71
N ILE A 67 5.03 4.70 -8.65
CA ILE A 67 3.77 4.00 -8.42
C ILE A 67 3.86 2.57 -8.95
N ASP A 68 3.35 1.62 -8.15
CA ASP A 68 3.28 0.19 -8.49
C ASP A 68 1.85 -0.30 -8.21
N PRO A 69 0.88 0.02 -9.10
CA PRO A 69 -0.51 -0.36 -8.89
C PRO A 69 -0.71 -1.88 -9.02
N PRO A 70 -1.81 -2.44 -8.49
CA PRO A 70 -2.13 -3.85 -8.69
C PRO A 70 -2.13 -4.20 -10.18
N TYR A 71 -1.36 -5.20 -10.59
CA TYR A 71 -1.37 -5.69 -11.97
C TYR A 71 -2.74 -6.29 -12.30
N ASN A 72 -3.15 -6.16 -13.57
CA ASN A 72 -4.36 -6.82 -14.08
C ASN A 72 -4.18 -8.34 -14.20
N LEU A 73 -4.06 -9.01 -13.06
CA LEU A 73 -3.80 -10.44 -12.95
C LEU A 73 -4.71 -10.98 -11.84
N THR A 74 -5.34 -12.13 -12.08
CA THR A 74 -6.04 -12.84 -11.02
C THR A 74 -5.01 -13.26 -9.98
N LYS A 75 -5.08 -12.67 -8.78
CA LYS A 75 -4.15 -12.97 -7.69
C LYS A 75 -4.87 -12.89 -6.35
N ASP A 76 -4.61 -13.90 -5.53
CA ASP A 76 -5.05 -13.92 -4.14
C ASP A 76 -3.98 -13.25 -3.26
N PHE A 77 -4.34 -12.13 -2.68
CA PHE A 77 -3.53 -11.40 -1.71
C PHE A 77 -4.03 -11.69 -0.29
N HIS A 78 -3.68 -12.86 0.25
CA HIS A 78 -4.04 -13.27 1.61
C HIS A 78 -5.55 -13.17 1.92
N GLY A 79 -6.39 -13.57 0.98
CA GLY A 79 -7.85 -13.56 1.09
C GLY A 79 -8.53 -12.42 0.33
N MET A 80 -7.78 -11.38 -0.08
CA MET A 80 -8.26 -10.36 -1.02
C MET A 80 -7.99 -10.86 -2.44
N LYS A 81 -9.01 -11.37 -3.12
CA LYS A 81 -8.91 -11.76 -4.53
C LYS A 81 -9.07 -10.53 -5.41
N PHE A 82 -8.01 -10.21 -6.13
CA PHE A 82 -8.11 -9.33 -7.29
C PHE A 82 -8.32 -10.24 -8.49
N GLU A 83 -9.50 -10.20 -9.11
CA GLU A 83 -9.74 -10.91 -10.37
C GLU A 83 -9.20 -10.07 -11.53
N ALA A 84 -8.60 -10.72 -12.52
CA ALA A 84 -8.25 -10.05 -13.76
C ALA A 84 -9.52 -9.44 -14.37
N MET A 85 -9.46 -8.15 -14.60
CA MET A 85 -10.49 -7.38 -15.27
C MET A 85 -10.24 -7.43 -16.79
N ASP A 86 -11.24 -7.09 -17.59
CA ASP A 86 -10.94 -6.73 -18.97
C ASP A 86 -10.05 -5.48 -19.02
N ASN A 87 -9.29 -5.33 -20.10
CA ASN A 87 -8.33 -4.24 -20.22
C ASN A 87 -8.97 -2.85 -20.10
N GLY A 88 -10.21 -2.68 -20.58
CA GLY A 88 -10.93 -1.42 -20.51
C GLY A 88 -11.29 -1.06 -19.08
N ALA A 89 -11.82 -2.02 -18.32
CA ALA A 89 -12.10 -1.85 -16.90
C ALA A 89 -10.83 -1.55 -16.09
N TYR A 90 -9.72 -2.22 -16.40
CA TYR A 90 -8.45 -1.95 -15.72
C TYR A 90 -7.91 -0.54 -16.02
N ILE A 91 -7.94 -0.11 -17.28
CA ILE A 91 -7.59 1.26 -17.66
C ILE A 91 -8.50 2.26 -16.93
N GLY A 92 -9.81 2.04 -16.96
CA GLY A 92 -10.78 2.89 -16.26
C GLY A 92 -10.50 2.98 -14.76
N TYR A 93 -10.13 1.88 -14.11
CA TYR A 93 -9.69 1.88 -12.71
C TYR A 93 -8.46 2.77 -12.50
N LEU A 94 -7.41 2.63 -13.32
CA LEU A 94 -6.23 3.48 -13.21
C LEU A 94 -6.60 4.95 -13.39
N GLU A 95 -7.43 5.28 -14.38
CA GLU A 95 -7.85 6.65 -14.67
C GLU A 95 -8.61 7.32 -13.51
N THR A 96 -9.21 6.55 -12.59
CA THR A 96 -9.90 7.14 -11.42
C THR A 96 -8.98 7.88 -10.44
N TRP A 97 -7.68 7.52 -10.41
CA TRP A 97 -6.75 8.06 -9.43
C TRP A 97 -5.40 8.47 -10.00
N PHE A 98 -4.96 7.90 -11.13
CA PHE A 98 -3.62 8.13 -11.68
C PHE A 98 -3.35 9.61 -11.94
N TYR A 99 -4.34 10.34 -12.44
CA TYR A 99 -4.23 11.79 -12.69
C TYR A 99 -4.25 12.64 -11.41
N LYS A 100 -4.69 12.07 -10.27
CA LYS A 100 -4.70 12.75 -8.97
C LYS A 100 -3.36 12.68 -8.25
N VAL A 101 -2.41 11.92 -8.78
CA VAL A 101 -1.06 11.78 -8.22
C VAL A 101 -0.20 13.02 -8.48
N CYS A 102 -0.77 14.10 -9.07
CA CYS A 102 -0.08 15.35 -9.40
C CYS A 102 -0.98 16.58 -9.20
#